data_AF-A0A1I7Y913-F1
#
_entry.id   AF-A0A1I7Y913-F1
#
_cell.length_a   1.000
_cell.length_b   1.000
_cell.length_c   1.000
_cell.angle_alpha   90.00
_cell.angle_beta   90.00
_cell.angle_gamma   90.00
#
_symmetry.space_group_name_H-M   'P 1'
#
loop_
_entity.id
_entity.type
_entity.pdbx_description
1 polymer ?
#
loop_
_entity_poly.entity_id
_entity_poly.type
_entity_poly.pdbx_seq_one_letter_code
_entity_poly.pdbx_strand_id
1 'polypeptide(L)'
;MLVLGLFLSVFVAIVAASSDPEAHMTTAEIINHWGYPAETFHVSTEDGYVIELHHIPYGRKQGPSGNKTRPVVFLQHGFDGASANWVVNLPEQSAGFMFADAGYDVWLGNVRGNTYGKSHKELSTWRSRFWEYSFDEHAKYDLPAMIDFVLNRTRQEQLYFVGHSQGTLTMFAKLSDDQKFGQKVGA
;
A
#
# COMPACT_ATOMS: atom_id res chain seq x y z
N MET A 1 -9.11 -60.26 0.82
CA MET A 1 -9.13 -58.95 1.53
C MET A 1 -7.71 -58.42 1.74
N LEU A 2 -6.95 -58.10 0.68
CA LEU A 2 -5.59 -57.53 0.86
C LEU A 2 -5.04 -56.82 -0.40
N VAL A 3 -5.90 -56.26 -1.25
CA VAL A 3 -5.46 -55.51 -2.46
C VAL A 3 -6.13 -54.14 -2.63
N LEU A 4 -7.02 -53.72 -1.72
CA LEU A 4 -7.67 -52.40 -1.79
C LEU A 4 -7.03 -51.30 -0.94
N GLY A 5 -6.02 -51.63 -0.11
CA GLY A 5 -5.44 -50.67 0.86
C GLY A 5 -4.29 -49.83 0.32
N LEU A 6 -3.65 -50.21 -0.79
CA LEU A 6 -2.42 -49.56 -1.27
C LEU A 6 -2.63 -48.48 -2.35
N PHE A 7 -3.83 -48.41 -2.95
CA PHE A 7 -4.14 -47.34 -3.92
C PHE A 7 -4.62 -46.05 -3.26
N LEU A 8 -5.12 -46.10 -2.02
CA LEU A 8 -5.56 -44.91 -1.30
C LEU A 8 -4.43 -44.20 -0.54
N SER A 9 -3.33 -44.89 -0.22
CA SER A 9 -2.20 -44.31 0.50
C SER A 9 -1.19 -43.59 -0.40
N VAL A 10 -1.25 -43.79 -1.72
CA VAL A 10 -0.36 -43.10 -2.68
C VAL A 10 -0.99 -41.81 -3.23
N PHE A 11 -2.31 -41.62 -3.11
CA PHE A 11 -2.97 -40.37 -3.51
C PHE A 11 -2.96 -39.27 -2.44
N VAL A 12 -2.54 -39.59 -1.21
CA VAL A 12 -2.55 -38.67 -0.05
C VAL A 12 -1.20 -37.96 0.15
N ALA A 13 -0.18 -38.25 -0.67
CA ALA A 13 1.18 -37.75 -0.44
C ALA A 13 1.83 -37.02 -1.64
N ILE A 14 1.06 -36.52 -2.61
CA ILE A 14 1.55 -35.57 -3.63
C ILE A 14 0.51 -34.47 -3.87
N VAL A 15 0.11 -33.80 -2.79
CA VAL A 15 -0.04 -32.34 -2.89
C VAL A 15 1.04 -31.84 -1.96
N ALA A 16 2.27 -31.72 -2.47
CA ALA A 16 3.18 -30.76 -1.89
C ALA A 16 2.37 -29.46 -1.84
N ALA A 17 2.07 -28.95 -0.64
CA ALA A 17 1.37 -27.69 -0.52
C ALA A 17 2.15 -26.69 -1.36
N SER A 18 1.60 -26.33 -2.52
CA SER A 18 2.25 -25.35 -3.40
C SER A 18 2.38 -24.09 -2.56
N SER A 19 3.61 -23.59 -2.42
CA SER A 19 3.86 -22.32 -1.73
C SER A 19 2.92 -21.26 -2.31
N ASP A 20 2.28 -20.49 -1.43
CA ASP A 20 1.46 -19.37 -1.85
C ASP A 20 2.27 -18.48 -2.81
N PRO A 21 1.81 -18.29 -4.07
CA PRO A 21 2.55 -17.50 -5.04
C PRO A 21 2.77 -16.05 -4.57
N GLU A 22 1.87 -15.51 -3.74
CA GLU A 22 1.95 -14.14 -3.22
C GLU A 22 3.15 -13.94 -2.28
N ALA A 23 3.68 -15.02 -1.67
CA ALA A 23 4.82 -14.97 -0.75
C ALA A 23 6.12 -14.44 -1.40
N HIS A 24 6.19 -14.41 -2.73
CA HIS A 24 7.35 -13.94 -3.49
C HIS A 24 7.02 -12.78 -4.43
N MET A 25 5.83 -12.19 -4.29
CA MET A 25 5.36 -11.08 -5.11
C MET A 25 5.58 -9.73 -4.41
N THR A 26 5.87 -8.71 -5.21
CA THR A 26 5.72 -7.31 -4.81
C THR A 26 4.24 -6.95 -4.62
N THR A 27 3.97 -5.83 -3.96
CA THR A 27 2.58 -5.32 -3.79
C THR A 27 1.89 -5.17 -5.15
N ALA A 28 2.57 -4.61 -6.16
CA ALA A 28 2.02 -4.49 -7.51
C ALA A 28 1.71 -5.85 -8.16
N GLU A 29 2.59 -6.84 -7.98
CA GLU A 29 2.37 -8.20 -8.49
C GLU A 29 1.19 -8.89 -7.78
N ILE A 30 1.03 -8.72 -6.47
CA ILE A 30 -0.14 -9.21 -5.72
C ILE A 30 -1.44 -8.58 -6.27
N ILE A 31 -1.45 -7.26 -6.48
CA ILE A 31 -2.62 -6.56 -7.04
C ILE A 31 -2.98 -7.11 -8.42
N ASN A 32 -1.99 -7.26 -9.31
CA ASN A 32 -2.19 -7.81 -10.64
C ASN A 32 -2.60 -9.29 -10.61
N HIS A 33 -2.05 -10.09 -9.69
CA HIS A 33 -2.39 -11.50 -9.50
C HIS A 33 -3.90 -11.69 -9.28
N TRP A 34 -4.51 -10.82 -8.48
CA TRP A 34 -5.95 -10.83 -8.21
C TRP A 34 -6.83 -10.18 -9.28
N GLY A 35 -6.23 -9.72 -10.39
CA GLY A 35 -6.91 -9.16 -11.56
C GLY A 35 -7.27 -7.68 -11.45
N TYR A 36 -6.70 -6.95 -10.48
CA TYR A 36 -6.88 -5.51 -10.36
C TYR A 36 -5.80 -4.76 -11.14
N PRO A 37 -6.08 -3.58 -11.70
CA PRO A 37 -5.05 -2.71 -12.25
C PRO A 37 -4.09 -2.25 -11.15
N ALA A 38 -2.79 -2.38 -11.39
CA ALA A 38 -1.76 -1.86 -10.50
C ALA A 38 -0.94 -0.77 -11.20
N GLU A 39 -0.79 0.37 -10.54
CA GLU A 39 0.12 1.44 -10.93
C GLU A 39 1.12 1.71 -9.80
N THR A 40 2.32 2.13 -10.16
CA THR A 40 3.40 2.45 -9.23
C THR A 40 3.89 3.86 -9.50
N PHE A 41 4.04 4.66 -8.43
CA PHE A 41 4.53 6.04 -8.51
C PHE A 41 5.66 6.27 -7.51
N HIS A 42 6.54 7.21 -7.81
CA HIS A 42 7.64 7.58 -6.92
C HIS A 42 7.51 9.05 -6.52
N VAL A 43 7.51 9.31 -5.22
CA VAL A 43 7.44 10.66 -4.65
C VAL A 43 8.75 10.99 -3.96
N SER A 44 9.22 12.22 -4.11
CA SER A 44 10.39 12.72 -3.38
C SER A 44 9.95 13.53 -2.18
N THR A 45 10.48 13.22 -1.00
CA THR A 45 10.31 14.05 0.19
C THR A 45 11.20 15.29 0.10
N GLU A 46 10.89 16.31 0.91
CA GLU A 46 11.69 17.54 0.97
C GLU A 46 13.14 17.27 1.36
N ASP A 47 13.35 16.36 2.30
CA ASP A 47 14.66 15.97 2.81
C ASP A 47 15.36 14.89 1.98
N GLY A 48 14.77 14.47 0.84
CA GLY A 48 15.48 13.76 -0.22
C GLY A 48 15.24 12.26 -0.32
N TYR A 49 14.39 11.66 0.51
CA TYR A 49 13.95 10.27 0.34
C TYR A 49 13.06 10.15 -0.90
N VAL A 50 13.10 8.97 -1.53
CA VAL A 50 12.21 8.61 -2.64
C VAL A 50 11.38 7.41 -2.20
N ILE A 51 10.05 7.61 -2.18
CA ILE A 51 9.09 6.64 -1.67
C ILE A 51 8.21 6.17 -2.82
N GLU A 52 8.10 4.85 -2.97
CA GLU A 52 7.24 4.23 -3.95
C GLU A 52 5.81 4.05 -3.38
N LEU A 53 4.82 4.57 -4.10
CA LEU A 53 3.39 4.41 -3.85
C LEU A 53 2.81 3.36 -4.79
N HIS A 54 1.84 2.59 -4.29
CA HIS A 54 1.03 1.69 -5.11
C HIS A 54 -0.38 2.24 -5.26
N HIS A 55 -0.99 2.04 -6.42
CA HIS A 55 -2.28 2.61 -6.78
C HIS A 55 -3.17 1.59 -7.50
N ILE A 56 -4.41 1.46 -7.05
CA ILE A 56 -5.46 0.65 -7.65
C ILE A 56 -6.56 1.60 -8.13
N PRO A 57 -6.56 2.01 -9.42
CA PRO A 57 -7.46 3.06 -9.93
C PRO A 57 -8.94 2.64 -9.99
N TYR A 58 -9.23 1.33 -9.98
CA TYR A 58 -10.57 0.77 -10.02
C TYR A 58 -10.62 -0.72 -9.68
N GLY A 59 -11.79 -1.20 -9.25
CA GLY A 59 -12.02 -2.63 -8.98
C GLY A 59 -11.96 -3.50 -10.23
N ARG A 60 -11.56 -4.76 -10.10
CA ARG A 60 -11.33 -5.69 -11.23
C ARG A 60 -12.52 -5.95 -12.16
N LYS A 61 -13.75 -5.74 -11.67
CA LYS A 61 -14.98 -5.87 -12.48
C LYS A 61 -15.45 -4.55 -13.08
N GLN A 62 -14.85 -3.44 -12.65
CA GLN A 62 -15.17 -2.10 -13.07
C GLN A 62 -14.10 -1.67 -14.06
N GLY A 63 -14.46 -1.31 -15.29
CA GLY A 63 -13.47 -0.75 -16.21
C GLY A 63 -12.95 0.62 -15.76
N PRO A 64 -12.03 1.23 -16.53
CA PRO A 64 -11.74 2.65 -16.43
C PRO A 64 -13.04 3.46 -16.39
N SER A 65 -13.18 4.40 -15.45
CA SER A 65 -14.44 5.13 -15.20
C SER A 65 -14.91 6.05 -16.33
N GLY A 66 -14.18 6.15 -17.43
CA GLY A 66 -14.35 7.24 -18.39
C GLY A 66 -14.19 8.59 -17.67
N ASN A 67 -15.20 9.47 -17.77
CA ASN A 67 -15.22 10.80 -17.17
C ASN A 67 -15.68 10.86 -15.70
N LYS A 68 -15.93 9.73 -15.02
CA LYS A 68 -16.38 9.75 -13.61
C LYS A 68 -15.19 9.80 -12.64
N THR A 69 -15.10 10.89 -11.89
CA THR A 69 -14.16 11.02 -10.76
C THR A 69 -14.57 10.06 -9.63
N ARG A 70 -13.64 9.24 -9.15
CA ARG A 70 -13.83 8.35 -8.00
C ARG A 70 -13.27 8.99 -6.74
N PRO A 71 -13.92 8.90 -5.56
CA PRO A 71 -13.35 9.41 -4.33
C PRO A 71 -12.03 8.69 -4.00
N VAL A 72 -11.02 9.45 -3.58
CA VAL A 72 -9.71 8.90 -3.23
C VAL A 72 -9.73 8.37 -1.80
N VAL A 73 -9.19 7.17 -1.60
CA VAL A 73 -8.85 6.64 -0.28
C VAL A 73 -7.36 6.33 -0.22
N PHE A 74 -6.69 6.82 0.82
CA PHE A 74 -5.27 6.62 1.06
C PHE A 74 -5.08 5.70 2.27
N LEU A 75 -4.43 4.55 2.07
CA LEU A 75 -4.24 3.51 3.07
C LEU A 75 -2.78 3.51 3.55
N GLN A 76 -2.54 3.80 4.83
CA GLN A 76 -1.21 3.89 5.43
C GLN A 76 -0.96 2.77 6.44
N HIS A 77 0.05 1.93 6.16
CA HIS A 77 0.43 0.81 7.01
C HIS A 77 1.04 1.24 8.36
N GLY A 78 1.20 0.25 9.27
CA GLY A 78 1.77 0.45 10.60
C GLY A 78 3.29 0.25 10.68
N PHE A 79 3.81 0.12 11.91
CA PHE A 79 5.23 -0.16 12.15
C PHE A 79 5.64 -1.49 11.50
N ASP A 80 6.83 -1.53 10.90
CA ASP A 80 7.41 -2.69 10.20
C ASP A 80 6.53 -3.29 9.08
N GLY A 81 5.64 -2.47 8.52
CA GLY A 81 4.75 -2.86 7.42
C GLY A 81 5.18 -2.30 6.06
N ALA A 82 4.35 -2.62 5.06
CA ALA A 82 4.40 -2.04 3.72
C ALA A 82 2.98 -1.90 3.15
N SER A 83 2.86 -1.32 1.96
CA SER A 83 1.61 -1.24 1.20
C SER A 83 0.88 -2.59 1.05
N ALA A 84 1.64 -3.70 1.03
CA ALA A 84 1.12 -5.07 0.96
C ALA A 84 0.10 -5.40 2.07
N ASN A 85 0.20 -4.78 3.26
CA ASN A 85 -0.73 -5.02 4.38
C ASN A 85 -2.21 -4.89 4.00
N TRP A 86 -2.52 -4.11 2.95
CA TRP A 86 -3.88 -3.85 2.49
C TRP A 86 -4.39 -4.80 1.40
N VAL A 87 -3.54 -5.72 0.91
CA VAL A 87 -3.81 -6.58 -0.26
C VAL A 87 -3.34 -8.03 -0.09
N VAL A 88 -2.89 -8.45 1.09
CA VAL A 88 -2.29 -9.80 1.34
C VAL A 88 -3.29 -10.90 1.75
N ASN A 89 -4.59 -10.61 1.77
CA ASN A 89 -5.66 -11.62 1.88
C ASN A 89 -6.47 -11.67 0.58
N LEU A 90 -7.50 -12.53 0.55
CA LEU A 90 -8.46 -12.59 -0.56
C LEU A 90 -9.09 -11.20 -0.86
N PRO A 91 -9.51 -10.94 -2.11
CA PRO A 91 -10.13 -9.67 -2.51
C PRO A 91 -11.28 -9.18 -1.63
N GLU A 92 -12.12 -10.09 -1.15
CA GLU A 92 -13.25 -9.81 -0.25
C GLU A 92 -12.86 -9.64 1.24
N GLN A 93 -11.58 -9.74 1.57
CA GLN A 93 -11.03 -9.64 2.93
C GLN A 93 -9.91 -8.58 3.07
N SER A 94 -9.50 -7.99 1.95
CA SER A 94 -8.40 -7.03 1.86
C SER A 94 -8.96 -5.64 1.56
N ALA A 95 -8.75 -4.69 2.48
CA ALA A 95 -9.35 -3.36 2.38
C ALA A 95 -9.04 -2.66 1.04
N GLY A 96 -7.82 -2.80 0.51
CA GLY A 96 -7.44 -2.19 -0.77
C GLY A 96 -8.33 -2.67 -1.93
N PHE A 97 -8.58 -3.98 -2.00
CA PHE A 97 -9.46 -4.57 -3.01
C PHE A 97 -10.94 -4.23 -2.78
N MET A 98 -11.39 -4.28 -1.52
CA MET A 98 -12.76 -3.95 -1.16
C MET A 98 -13.12 -2.49 -1.50
N PHE A 99 -12.22 -1.53 -1.24
CA PHE A 99 -12.44 -0.13 -1.63
C PHE A 99 -12.47 0.06 -3.15
N ALA A 100 -11.56 -0.59 -3.88
CA ALA A 100 -11.54 -0.52 -5.35
C ALA A 100 -12.84 -1.08 -5.95
N ASP A 101 -13.33 -2.21 -5.44
CA ASP A 101 -14.61 -2.80 -5.84
C ASP A 101 -15.84 -2.00 -5.35
N ALA A 102 -15.68 -1.15 -4.35
CA ALA A 102 -16.69 -0.18 -3.93
C ALA A 102 -16.68 1.11 -4.76
N GLY A 103 -15.76 1.24 -5.73
CA GLY A 103 -15.69 2.37 -6.65
C GLY A 103 -14.80 3.52 -6.19
N TYR A 104 -13.88 3.28 -5.26
CA TYR A 104 -12.86 4.24 -4.84
C TYR A 104 -11.63 4.18 -5.76
N ASP A 105 -10.90 5.29 -5.79
CA ASP A 105 -9.52 5.41 -6.28
C ASP A 105 -8.59 5.15 -5.09
N VAL A 106 -7.86 4.03 -5.09
CA VAL A 106 -7.17 3.52 -3.90
C VAL A 106 -5.66 3.72 -4.00
N TRP A 107 -5.10 4.46 -3.05
CA TRP A 107 -3.66 4.71 -2.92
C TRP A 107 -3.11 4.03 -1.68
N LEU A 108 -1.98 3.34 -1.82
CA LEU A 108 -1.31 2.61 -0.74
C LEU A 108 0.03 3.30 -0.45
N GLY A 109 0.13 3.88 0.73
CA GLY A 109 1.33 4.55 1.22
C GLY A 109 2.43 3.56 1.61
N ASN A 110 3.67 4.00 1.43
CA ASN A 110 4.87 3.40 2.03
C ASN A 110 5.62 4.50 2.80
N VAL A 111 6.69 4.14 3.51
CA VAL A 111 7.49 5.11 4.27
C VAL A 111 8.97 4.90 3.98
N ARG A 112 9.78 5.94 4.22
CA ARG A 112 11.23 5.83 4.16
C ARG A 112 11.75 4.60 4.91
N GLY A 113 12.71 3.92 4.26
CA GLY A 113 13.42 2.74 4.73
C GLY A 113 12.65 1.41 4.82
N ASN A 114 11.34 1.37 4.54
CA ASN A 114 10.68 0.08 4.27
C ASN A 114 11.12 -0.48 2.89
N THR A 115 10.62 -1.65 2.49
CA THR A 115 10.96 -2.30 1.19
C THR A 115 10.88 -1.35 -0.01
N TYR A 116 9.94 -0.40 0.02
CA TYR A 116 9.59 0.52 -1.06
C TYR A 116 10.06 1.97 -0.80
N GLY A 117 10.86 2.19 0.25
CA GLY A 117 11.37 3.52 0.65
C GLY A 117 12.89 3.57 0.85
N LYS A 118 13.65 2.65 0.24
CA LYS A 118 15.11 2.51 0.40
C LYS A 118 15.94 3.31 -0.61
N SER A 119 15.41 4.42 -1.10
CA SER A 119 16.08 5.29 -2.07
C SER A 119 16.14 6.73 -1.56
N HIS A 120 17.22 7.44 -1.88
CA HIS A 120 17.44 8.82 -1.47
C HIS A 120 18.34 9.52 -2.51
N LYS A 121 18.15 10.83 -2.69
CA LYS A 121 18.87 11.63 -3.71
C LYS A 121 20.38 11.63 -3.51
N GLU A 122 20.84 11.78 -2.28
CA GLU A 122 22.28 11.90 -1.94
C GLU A 122 22.85 10.74 -1.11
N LEU A 123 22.04 10.08 -0.28
CA LEU A 123 22.50 9.09 0.69
C LEU A 123 22.28 7.67 0.16
N SER A 124 23.26 6.79 0.41
CA SER A 124 23.07 5.35 0.22
C SER A 124 22.62 4.69 1.52
N THR A 125 21.94 3.55 1.41
CA THR A 125 21.51 2.71 2.54
C THR A 125 22.66 2.18 3.40
N TRP A 126 23.91 2.33 2.96
CA TRP A 126 25.12 1.98 3.72
C TRP A 126 25.58 3.09 4.67
N ARG A 127 24.99 4.29 4.61
CA ARG A 127 25.32 5.41 5.50
C ARG A 127 24.37 5.42 6.70
N SER A 128 24.90 5.59 7.91
CA SER A 128 24.07 5.71 9.13
C SER A 128 23.00 6.80 9.00
N ARG A 129 23.38 7.92 8.38
CA ARG A 129 22.51 9.07 8.13
C ARG A 129 21.26 8.76 7.30
N PHE A 130 21.29 7.71 6.47
CA PHE A 130 20.10 7.23 5.77
C PHE A 130 19.04 6.66 6.75
N TRP A 131 19.46 6.20 7.92
CA TRP A 131 18.60 5.56 8.92
C TRP A 131 18.36 6.44 10.15
N GLU A 132 18.83 7.69 10.12
CA GLU A 132 18.65 8.67 11.18
C GLU A 132 17.28 9.36 11.03
N TYR A 133 16.20 8.60 11.20
CA TYR A 133 14.82 9.09 11.18
C TYR A 133 13.94 8.28 12.14
N SER A 134 12.76 8.80 12.45
CA SER A 134 11.72 8.13 13.23
C SER A 134 10.32 8.35 12.60
N PHE A 135 9.25 8.06 13.35
CA PHE A 135 7.90 8.41 12.91
C PHE A 135 7.69 9.93 12.81
N ASP A 136 8.52 10.74 13.45
CA ASP A 136 8.49 12.21 13.33
C ASP A 136 8.72 12.63 11.88
N GLU A 137 9.76 12.10 11.23
CA GLU A 137 10.02 12.36 9.81
C GLU A 137 8.95 11.77 8.89
N HIS A 138 8.33 10.65 9.25
CA HIS A 138 7.18 10.12 8.50
C HIS A 138 6.02 11.12 8.50
N ALA A 139 5.70 11.71 9.66
CA ALA A 139 4.64 12.70 9.79
C ALA A 139 5.00 14.04 9.11
N LYS A 140 6.26 14.46 9.27
CA LYS A 140 6.74 15.77 8.81
C LYS A 140 6.99 15.84 7.30
N TYR A 141 7.51 14.77 6.70
CA TYR A 141 8.02 14.79 5.32
C TYR A 141 7.33 13.77 4.42
N ASP A 142 7.20 12.51 4.85
CA ASP A 142 6.66 11.45 3.99
C ASP A 142 5.17 11.68 3.72
N LEU A 143 4.39 11.87 4.79
CA LEU A 143 2.94 12.00 4.71
C LEU A 143 2.51 13.21 3.84
N PRO A 144 3.08 14.42 3.99
CA PRO A 144 2.78 15.53 3.09
C PRO A 144 3.20 15.26 1.64
N ALA A 145 4.38 14.70 1.41
CA ALA A 145 4.85 14.41 0.05
C ALA A 145 3.93 13.43 -0.68
N MET A 146 3.48 12.38 0.02
CA MET A 146 2.56 11.39 -0.53
C MET A 146 1.17 11.98 -0.78
N ILE A 147 0.56 12.64 0.21
CA ILE A 147 -0.80 13.19 0.07
C ILE A 147 -0.85 14.29 -0.98
N ASP A 148 0.13 15.19 -1.01
CA ASP A 148 0.15 16.30 -1.98
C ASP A 148 0.34 15.80 -3.41
N PHE A 149 1.16 14.76 -3.59
CA PHE A 149 1.27 14.07 -4.87
C PHE A 149 -0.08 13.52 -5.32
N VAL A 150 -0.77 12.78 -4.44
CA VAL A 150 -2.07 12.15 -4.77
C VAL A 150 -3.13 13.19 -5.11
N LEU A 151 -3.29 14.24 -4.29
CA LEU A 151 -4.28 15.30 -4.55
C LEU A 151 -3.98 16.06 -5.84
N ASN A 152 -2.71 16.38 -6.12
CA ASN A 152 -2.32 17.03 -7.37
C ASN A 152 -2.57 16.12 -8.59
N ARG A 153 -2.26 14.82 -8.46
CA ARG A 153 -2.44 13.83 -9.53
C ARG A 153 -3.91 13.62 -9.87
N THR A 154 -4.75 13.50 -8.86
CA THR A 154 -6.19 13.20 -8.99
C THR A 154 -7.05 14.44 -9.19
N ARG A 155 -6.48 15.65 -8.99
CA ARG A 155 -7.18 16.94 -8.98
C ARG A 155 -8.28 17.04 -7.92
N GLN A 156 -8.19 16.24 -6.86
CA GLN A 156 -9.10 16.36 -5.73
C GLN A 156 -8.54 17.30 -4.68
N GLU A 157 -9.45 17.97 -3.99
CA GLU A 157 -9.10 18.87 -2.88
C GLU A 157 -8.88 18.10 -1.57
N GLN A 158 -9.51 16.92 -1.45
CA GLN A 158 -9.49 16.10 -0.25
C GLN A 158 -9.42 14.60 -0.60
N LEU A 159 -8.96 13.79 0.35
CA LEU A 159 -9.01 12.33 0.30
C LEU A 159 -9.45 11.74 1.64
N TYR A 160 -9.96 10.52 1.63
CA TYR A 160 -10.18 9.75 2.87
C TYR A 160 -8.87 9.10 3.30
N PHE A 161 -8.48 9.26 4.57
CA PHE A 161 -7.28 8.64 5.10
C PHE A 161 -7.62 7.49 6.04
N VAL A 162 -7.00 6.33 5.83
CA VAL A 162 -7.10 5.17 6.71
C VAL A 162 -5.69 4.78 7.15
N GLY A 163 -5.40 5.01 8.43
CA GLY A 163 -4.14 4.61 9.04
C GLY A 163 -4.34 3.41 9.96
N HIS A 164 -3.42 2.45 9.92
CA HIS A 164 -3.32 1.37 10.90
C HIS A 164 -2.09 1.57 11.80
N SER A 165 -2.26 1.46 13.12
CA SER A 165 -1.17 1.49 14.11
C SER A 165 -0.29 2.75 13.93
N GLN A 166 1.01 2.62 13.62
CA GLN A 166 1.89 3.76 13.36
C GLN A 166 1.39 4.66 12.22
N GLY A 167 0.68 4.12 11.22
CA GLY A 167 0.07 4.94 10.17
C GLY A 167 -1.02 5.88 10.69
N THR A 168 -1.69 5.52 11.79
CA THR A 168 -2.60 6.41 12.51
C THR A 168 -1.81 7.46 13.31
N LEU A 169 -0.75 7.02 13.99
CA LEU A 169 0.12 7.89 14.78
C LEU A 169 0.72 9.02 13.94
N THR A 170 1.22 8.73 12.74
CA THR A 170 1.82 9.75 11.87
C THR A 170 0.82 10.81 11.42
N MET A 171 -0.42 10.41 11.13
CA MET A 171 -1.49 11.37 10.86
C MET A 171 -1.85 12.20 12.10
N PHE A 172 -1.96 11.59 13.29
CA PHE A 172 -2.19 12.35 14.52
C PHE A 172 -1.09 13.36 14.81
N ALA A 173 0.18 12.95 14.68
CA ALA A 173 1.31 13.86 14.85
C ALA A 173 1.21 15.03 13.86
N LYS A 174 0.96 14.75 12.57
CA LYS A 174 0.84 15.78 11.55
C LYS A 174 -0.31 16.75 11.81
N LEU A 175 -1.50 16.27 12.17
CA LEU A 175 -2.66 17.11 12.44
C LEU A 175 -2.53 17.91 13.75
N SER A 176 -1.75 17.40 14.71
CA SER A 176 -1.46 18.13 15.96
C SER A 176 -0.54 19.33 15.75
N ASP A 177 0.39 19.24 14.79
CA ASP A 177 1.37 20.28 14.47
C ASP A 177 0.87 21.25 13.38
N ASP A 178 0.17 20.73 12.37
CA ASP A 178 -0.32 21.48 11.21
C ASP A 178 -1.81 21.24 10.97
N GLN A 179 -2.64 22.02 11.65
CA GLN A 179 -4.10 21.94 11.54
C GLN A 179 -4.61 22.25 10.13
N LYS A 180 -3.87 23.04 9.33
CA LYS A 180 -4.27 23.34 7.94
C LYS A 180 -4.18 22.11 7.06
N PHE A 181 -3.25 21.19 7.37
CA PHE A 181 -3.18 19.90 6.69
C PHE A 181 -4.47 19.09 6.80
N GLY A 182 -5.23 19.25 7.90
CA GLY A 182 -6.53 18.62 8.08
C GLY A 182 -7.56 18.98 7.00
N GLN A 183 -7.41 20.12 6.33
CA GLN A 183 -8.28 20.50 5.21
C GLN A 183 -8.14 19.59 3.98
N LYS A 184 -7.07 18.79 3.90
CA LYS A 184 -6.79 17.82 2.84
C LYS A 184 -7.39 16.44 3.12
N VAL A 185 -7.87 16.19 4.34
CA VAL A 185 -8.45 14.92 4.77
C VAL A 185 -9.96 15.09 4.89
N GLY A 186 -10.71 14.34 4.07
CA GLY A 186 -12.16 14.34 4.07
C GLY A 186 -12.71 13.79 5.40
N ALA A 187 -13.83 14.37 5.84
CA ALA A 187 -14.57 13.94 7.03
C ALA A 187 -15.45 12.71 6.75
#